data_AF-A0A9D6T3Y2-F1
#
_entry.id   AF-A0A9D6T3Y2-F1
#
_cell.length_a   1.000
_cell.length_b   1.000
_cell.length_c   1.000
_cell.angle_alpha   90.00
_cell.angle_beta   90.00
_cell.angle_gamma   90.00
#
_symmetry.space_group_name_H-M   'P 1'
#
loop_
_entity.id
_entity.type
_entity.pdbx_description
1 polymer ?
#
loop_
_entity_poly.entity_id
_entity_poly.type
_entity_poly.pdbx_seq_one_letter_code
_entity_poly.pdbx_strand_id
1 'polypeptide(L)'
;PKRLQGAYVSESEVQRIVEHLREANGTVEYSDEVTEQPIVAWKDDGGGNEFAEGEDSLLPEAKEVLLQAGKGSASLLQRRLKIGYARAARILDILESQGFVGPVDGAKPREVLGAAGAERTSDGSTSDVAQADEERDTVKTP
;
A
#
# COMPACT_ATOMS: atom_id res chain seq x y z
N PRO A 1 -5.33 41.91 7.22
CA PRO A 1 -4.33 40.97 6.66
C PRO A 1 -3.27 41.70 5.81
N LYS A 2 -2.03 41.78 6.28
CA LYS A 2 -0.90 42.31 5.49
C LYS A 2 -0.37 41.19 4.60
N ARG A 3 -0.29 41.44 3.29
CA ARG A 3 0.33 40.53 2.32
C ARG A 3 1.80 40.92 2.17
N LEU A 4 2.69 39.95 2.33
CA LEU A 4 4.12 40.13 2.10
C LEU A 4 4.43 39.61 0.69
N GLN A 5 5.06 40.44 -0.15
CA GLN A 5 5.57 40.02 -1.44
C GLN A 5 7.03 39.60 -1.26
N GLY A 6 7.39 38.41 -1.74
CA GLY A 6 8.77 37.93 -1.75
C GLY A 6 9.59 38.54 -2.88
N ALA A 7 10.91 38.44 -2.79
CA ALA A 7 11.78 38.78 -3.91
C ALA A 7 11.55 37.78 -5.05
N TYR A 8 11.35 38.30 -6.27
CA TYR A 8 11.35 37.47 -7.47
C TYR A 8 12.80 37.16 -7.83
N VAL A 9 13.14 35.87 -7.89
CA VAL A 9 14.44 35.40 -8.34
C VAL A 9 14.22 34.62 -9.63
N SER A 10 14.88 35.05 -10.71
CA SER A 10 14.83 34.35 -11.98
C SER A 10 15.70 33.10 -11.96
N GLU A 11 15.36 32.11 -12.78
CA GLU A 11 16.16 30.88 -12.94
C GLU A 11 17.62 31.18 -13.32
N SER A 12 17.82 32.21 -14.15
CA SER A 12 19.15 32.67 -14.56
C SER A 12 19.99 33.24 -13.41
N GLU A 13 19.36 33.84 -12.39
CA GLU A 13 20.06 34.34 -11.20
C GLU A 13 20.47 33.18 -10.29
N VAL A 14 19.58 32.21 -10.10
CA VAL A 14 19.89 30.99 -9.35
C VAL A 14 21.09 30.29 -9.95
N GLN A 15 21.10 30.09 -11.27
CA GLN A 15 22.18 29.37 -11.94
C GLN A 15 23.52 30.11 -11.86
N ARG A 16 23.52 31.45 -12.00
CA ARG A 16 24.73 32.26 -11.81
C ARG A 16 25.29 32.16 -10.40
N ILE A 17 24.42 32.14 -9.38
CA ILE A 17 24.85 32.00 -7.98
C ILE A 17 25.41 30.61 -7.74
N VAL A 18 24.76 29.56 -8.26
CA VAL A 18 25.25 28.18 -8.15
C VAL A 18 26.62 28.03 -8.80
N GLU A 19 26.81 28.57 -10.00
CA GLU A 19 28.11 28.52 -10.69
C GLU A 19 29.19 29.25 -9.90
N HIS A 20 28.90 30.46 -9.43
CA HIS A 20 29.82 31.24 -8.61
C HIS A 20 30.22 30.50 -7.32
N LEU A 21 29.28 29.85 -6.64
CA LEU A 21 29.56 29.05 -5.45
C LEU A 21 30.43 27.83 -5.77
N ARG A 22 30.22 27.21 -6.93
CA ARG A 22 30.98 26.05 -7.38
C ARG A 22 32.42 26.42 -7.71
N GLU A 23 32.63 27.56 -8.36
CA GLU A 23 33.95 28.13 -8.64
C GLU A 23 34.67 28.59 -7.37
N ALA A 24 33.95 29.25 -6.45
CA ALA A 24 34.52 29.78 -5.21
C ALA A 24 34.89 28.70 -4.19
N ASN A 25 34.16 27.58 -4.14
CA ASN A 25 34.31 26.55 -3.12
C ASN A 25 35.14 25.34 -3.57
N GLY A 26 35.62 25.30 -4.82
CA GLY A 26 36.49 24.22 -5.32
C GLY A 26 35.83 22.83 -5.40
N THR A 27 36.65 21.78 -5.62
CA THR A 27 36.19 20.38 -5.69
C THR A 27 35.51 20.00 -4.38
N VAL A 28 34.18 19.82 -4.45
CA VAL A 28 33.37 19.33 -3.34
C VAL A 28 33.86 17.92 -2.98
N GLU A 29 34.60 17.83 -1.88
CA GLU A 29 34.91 16.54 -1.26
C GLU A 29 33.64 16.09 -0.53
N TYR A 30 32.81 15.32 -1.22
CA TYR A 30 31.71 14.60 -0.60
C TYR A 30 32.34 13.53 0.29
N SER A 31 32.24 13.69 1.60
CA SER A 31 32.67 12.65 2.53
C SER A 31 31.73 11.45 2.40
N ASP A 32 32.29 10.30 2.02
CA ASP A 32 31.54 9.04 1.88
C ASP A 32 30.85 8.59 3.19
N GLU A 33 31.26 9.14 4.34
CA GLU A 33 30.58 8.94 5.63
C GLU A 33 29.13 9.48 5.66
N VAL A 34 28.80 10.43 4.78
CA VAL A 34 27.43 10.98 4.66
C VAL A 34 26.58 10.12 3.70
N THR A 35 27.21 9.39 2.78
CA THR A 35 26.53 8.50 1.83
C THR A 35 26.19 7.14 2.46
N GLU A 36 27.06 6.65 3.35
CA GLU A 36 26.90 5.35 4.02
C GLU A 36 26.16 5.43 5.36
N GLN A 37 25.95 6.62 5.92
CA GLN A 37 25.09 6.74 7.07
C GLN A 37 23.67 6.29 6.67
N PRO A 38 23.12 5.24 7.30
CA PRO A 38 21.70 4.97 7.13
C PRO A 38 21.01 6.26 7.52
N ILE A 39 20.21 6.79 6.61
CA ILE A 39 19.32 7.90 6.90
C ILE A 39 18.51 7.39 8.10
N VAL A 40 18.90 7.78 9.31
CA VAL A 40 18.06 7.67 10.49
C VAL A 40 16.96 8.66 10.18
N ALA A 41 15.99 8.16 9.43
CA ALA A 41 14.78 8.87 9.10
C ALA A 41 14.30 9.38 10.44
N TRP A 42 14.40 10.70 10.62
CA TRP A 42 13.64 11.37 11.66
C TRP A 42 12.25 10.78 11.54
N LYS A 43 11.82 10.09 12.60
CA LYS A 43 10.44 9.68 12.80
C LYS A 43 9.63 10.97 12.88
N ASP A 44 9.36 11.55 11.72
CA ASP A 44 8.24 12.43 11.58
C ASP A 44 7.03 11.50 11.65
N ASP A 45 6.21 11.69 12.68
CA ASP A 45 5.00 10.91 13.01
C ASP A 45 3.89 11.17 11.97
N GLY A 46 4.27 11.35 10.71
CA GLY A 46 3.52 12.09 9.69
C GLY A 46 3.96 11.78 8.27
N GLY A 47 3.88 10.51 7.86
CA GLY A 47 3.60 10.15 6.46
C GLY A 47 4.77 10.19 5.48
N GLY A 48 5.23 8.99 5.09
CA GLY A 48 6.16 8.75 3.98
C GLY A 48 7.56 8.47 4.53
N ASN A 49 8.26 7.40 4.20
CA ASN A 49 8.22 6.61 2.99
C ASN A 49 9.12 5.39 3.25
N GLU A 50 8.56 4.28 3.75
CA GLU A 50 9.30 3.00 3.78
C GLU A 50 9.01 2.25 2.48
N PHE A 51 9.85 2.49 1.47
CA PHE A 51 10.04 1.63 0.30
C PHE A 51 10.86 0.39 0.67
N ALA A 52 10.51 -0.29 1.76
CA ALA A 52 11.08 -1.59 2.06
C ALA A 52 10.22 -2.64 1.35
N GLU A 53 10.77 -3.24 0.29
CA GLU A 53 10.31 -4.50 -0.28
C GLU A 53 10.53 -5.62 0.74
N GLY A 54 9.62 -5.69 1.71
CA GLY A 54 9.63 -6.63 2.82
C GLY A 54 8.44 -6.26 3.67
N GLU A 55 7.68 -7.27 4.09
CA GLU A 55 6.39 -7.15 4.79
C GLU A 55 6.28 -5.89 5.67
N ASP A 56 5.18 -5.14 5.49
CA ASP A 56 4.95 -3.88 6.21
C ASP A 56 5.08 -4.13 7.72
N SER A 57 5.93 -3.35 8.39
CA SER A 57 6.23 -3.51 9.82
C SER A 57 4.98 -3.40 10.70
N LEU A 58 3.93 -2.75 10.21
CA LEU A 58 2.65 -2.53 10.91
C LEU A 58 1.59 -3.58 10.57
N LEU A 59 1.89 -4.58 9.75
CA LEU A 59 0.99 -5.66 9.37
C LEU A 59 0.45 -6.49 10.57
N PRO A 60 1.26 -6.90 11.57
CA PRO A 60 0.74 -7.62 12.74
C PRO A 60 -0.19 -6.75 13.59
N GLU A 61 0.12 -5.46 13.75
CA GLU A 61 -0.71 -4.51 14.49
C GLU A 61 -2.03 -4.25 13.76
N ALA A 62 -1.99 -4.12 12.43
CA ALA A 62 -3.18 -4.00 11.60
C ALA A 62 -4.13 -5.19 11.76
N LYS A 63 -3.59 -6.41 11.85
CA LYS A 63 -4.37 -7.63 12.08
C LYS A 63 -5.13 -7.58 13.41
N GLU A 64 -4.46 -7.19 14.49
CA GLU A 64 -5.08 -7.06 15.81
C GLU A 64 -6.20 -6.02 15.82
N VAL A 65 -5.93 -4.85 15.21
CA VAL A 65 -6.92 -3.77 15.09
C VAL A 65 -8.17 -4.23 14.32
N LEU A 66 -7.98 -5.02 13.26
CA LEU A 66 -9.07 -5.58 12.47
C LEU A 66 -9.85 -6.67 13.21
N LEU A 67 -9.18 -7.52 14.01
CA LEU A 67 -9.84 -8.48 14.90
C LEU A 67 -10.74 -7.79 15.90
N GLN A 68 -10.24 -6.74 16.55
CA GLN A 68 -11.00 -5.98 17.55
C GLN A 68 -12.21 -5.26 16.91
N ALA A 69 -12.07 -4.79 15.67
CA ALA A 69 -13.14 -4.06 14.99
C ALA A 69 -14.16 -4.97 14.28
N GLY A 70 -13.78 -6.19 13.93
CA GLY A 70 -14.59 -7.14 13.14
C GLY A 70 -14.86 -6.71 11.69
N LYS A 71 -14.36 -5.55 11.26
CA LYS A 71 -14.55 -4.97 9.91
C LYS A 71 -13.28 -4.25 9.48
N GLY A 72 -12.92 -4.40 8.21
CA GLY A 72 -11.72 -3.79 7.63
C GLY A 72 -12.00 -2.67 6.64
N SER A 73 -11.44 -1.50 6.91
CA SER A 73 -11.41 -0.39 5.95
C SER A 73 -10.11 0.39 6.05
N ALA A 74 -9.67 0.98 4.94
CA ALA A 74 -8.42 1.74 4.90
C ALA A 74 -8.46 2.90 5.90
N SER A 75 -9.61 3.58 6.00
CA SER A 75 -9.82 4.67 6.97
C SER A 75 -9.73 4.23 8.43
N LEU A 76 -10.04 2.97 8.75
CA LEU A 76 -9.88 2.44 10.09
C LEU A 76 -8.39 2.29 10.44
N LEU A 77 -7.60 1.70 9.53
CA LEU A 77 -6.16 1.55 9.71
C LEU A 77 -5.43 2.90 9.75
N GLN A 78 -5.81 3.86 8.89
CA GLN A 78 -5.23 5.21 8.89
C GLN A 78 -5.33 5.89 10.26
N ARG A 79 -6.49 5.78 10.94
CA ARG A 79 -6.71 6.43 12.24
C ARG A 79 -6.01 5.69 13.39
N ARG A 80 -5.93 4.37 13.31
CA ARG A 80 -5.38 3.53 14.38
C ARG A 80 -3.85 3.47 14.34
N LEU A 81 -3.28 3.31 13.15
CA LEU A 81 -1.84 3.15 12.94
C LEU A 81 -1.16 4.45 12.49
N LYS A 82 -1.91 5.54 12.36
CA LYS A 82 -1.44 6.86 11.85
C LYS A 82 -0.68 6.78 10.52
N ILE A 83 -1.11 5.88 9.65
CA ILE A 83 -0.50 5.66 8.32
C ILE A 83 -1.25 6.40 7.21
N GLY A 84 -0.53 6.66 6.10
CA GLY A 84 -1.13 7.18 4.87
C GLY A 84 -2.07 6.18 4.19
N TYR A 85 -2.98 6.69 3.35
CA TYR A 85 -3.98 5.87 2.65
C TYR A 85 -3.35 4.76 1.79
N ALA A 86 -2.32 5.10 1.01
CA ALA A 86 -1.64 4.15 0.13
C ALA A 86 -1.02 2.97 0.89
N ARG A 87 -0.48 3.22 2.10
CA ARG A 87 0.04 2.16 2.97
C ARG A 87 -1.11 1.31 3.55
N ALA A 88 -2.16 1.95 4.05
CA ALA A 88 -3.34 1.25 4.57
C ALA A 88 -4.01 0.35 3.54
N ALA A 89 -4.10 0.80 2.27
CA ALA A 89 -4.61 0.00 1.16
C ALA A 89 -3.74 -1.24 0.90
N ARG A 90 -2.41 -1.06 0.79
CA ARG A 90 -1.48 -2.19 0.62
C ARG A 90 -1.59 -3.21 1.76
N ILE A 91 -1.66 -2.75 3.01
CA ILE A 91 -1.81 -3.65 4.16
C ILE A 91 -3.12 -4.45 4.04
N LEU A 92 -4.22 -3.84 3.63
CA LEU A 92 -5.48 -4.55 3.40
C LEU A 92 -5.40 -5.58 2.29
N ASP A 93 -4.72 -5.26 1.19
CA ASP A 93 -4.54 -6.17 0.06
C ASP A 93 -3.64 -7.36 0.43
N ILE A 94 -2.61 -7.14 1.24
CA ILE A 94 -1.79 -8.24 1.77
C ILE A 94 -2.62 -9.12 2.71
N LEU A 95 -3.42 -8.53 3.59
CA LEU A 95 -4.30 -9.30 4.48
C LEU A 95 -5.41 -10.05 3.74
N GLU A 96 -5.85 -9.54 2.59
CA GLU A 96 -6.74 -10.27 1.66
C GLU A 96 -6.02 -11.46 1.02
N SER A 97 -4.78 -11.28 0.54
CA SER A 97 -3.97 -12.39 0.00
C SER A 97 -3.68 -13.50 1.01
N GLN A 98 -3.61 -13.14 2.30
CA GLN A 98 -3.46 -14.07 3.42
C GLN A 98 -4.78 -14.73 3.86
N GLY A 99 -5.92 -14.37 3.22
CA GLY A 99 -7.25 -14.91 3.55
C GLY A 99 -7.82 -14.37 4.87
N PHE A 100 -7.26 -13.31 5.43
CA PHE A 100 -7.70 -12.72 6.69
C PHE A 100 -8.89 -11.76 6.52
N VAL A 101 -8.96 -11.11 5.36
CA VAL A 101 -10.00 -10.14 4.99
C VAL A 101 -10.70 -10.63 3.72
N GLY A 102 -12.03 -10.54 3.69
CA GLY A 102 -12.84 -10.90 2.54
C GLY A 102 -12.70 -9.93 1.35
N PRO A 103 -13.26 -10.32 0.19
CA PRO A 103 -13.14 -9.54 -1.05
C PRO A 103 -13.79 -8.16 -0.93
N VAL A 104 -13.35 -7.24 -1.79
CA VAL A 104 -13.92 -5.89 -1.89
C VAL A 104 -15.34 -5.94 -2.42
N ASP A 105 -16.34 -5.78 -1.54
CA ASP A 105 -17.75 -5.61 -1.93
C ASP A 105 -18.10 -4.11 -2.10
N GLY A 106 -17.56 -3.51 -3.16
CA GLY A 106 -17.83 -2.13 -3.55
C GLY A 106 -17.49 -1.10 -2.46
N ALA A 107 -18.49 -0.32 -2.02
CA ALA A 107 -18.31 0.75 -1.03
C ALA A 107 -18.41 0.25 0.43
N LYS A 108 -18.68 -1.03 0.65
CA LYS A 108 -18.85 -1.57 2.01
C LYS A 108 -17.48 -1.94 2.62
N PRO A 109 -17.33 -1.81 3.95
CA PRO A 109 -16.13 -2.26 4.64
C PRO A 109 -15.99 -3.79 4.48
N ARG A 110 -14.75 -4.26 4.26
CA ARG A 110 -14.43 -5.67 4.06
C ARG A 110 -14.74 -6.46 5.34
N GLU A 111 -15.29 -7.66 5.21
CA GLU A 111 -15.53 -8.54 6.36
C GLU A 111 -14.22 -9.20 6.82
N VAL A 112 -13.99 -9.26 8.13
CA VAL A 112 -12.80 -9.89 8.71
C VAL A 112 -13.13 -11.33 9.06
N LEU A 113 -12.53 -12.29 8.35
CA LEU A 113 -12.81 -13.72 8.49
C LEU A 113 -12.14 -14.32 9.75
N GLY A 114 -11.17 -13.60 10.33
CA GLY A 114 -10.37 -14.04 11.47
C GLY A 114 -11.05 -14.04 12.84
N ALA A 115 -12.27 -13.51 12.99
CA ALA A 115 -12.95 -13.46 14.29
C ALA A 115 -13.71 -14.76 14.65
N ALA A 116 -14.00 -15.64 13.68
CA ALA A 116 -14.77 -16.87 13.92
C ALA A 116 -14.57 -18.02 12.89
N GLY A 117 -13.47 -18.04 12.12
CA GLY A 117 -13.37 -18.93 10.95
C GLY A 117 -12.00 -19.46 10.57
N ALA A 118 -11.06 -19.63 11.51
CA ALA A 118 -9.75 -20.24 11.23
C ALA A 118 -9.79 -21.78 11.08
N GLU A 119 -10.97 -22.39 11.08
CA GLU A 119 -11.15 -23.81 10.75
C GLU A 119 -12.22 -23.92 9.66
N ARG A 120 -11.92 -24.68 8.60
CA ARG A 120 -12.73 -24.99 7.40
C ARG A 120 -12.60 -24.00 6.24
N THR A 121 -11.55 -24.15 5.44
CA THR A 121 -11.67 -24.25 3.97
C THR A 121 -10.44 -24.95 3.40
N SER A 122 -10.37 -26.27 3.64
CA SER A 122 -9.63 -27.20 2.79
C SER A 122 -10.56 -28.36 2.46
N ASP A 123 -11.73 -28.04 1.91
CA ASP A 123 -12.58 -29.05 1.28
C ASP A 123 -13.33 -28.40 0.13
N GLY A 124 -13.17 -28.95 -1.07
CA GLY A 124 -13.78 -28.43 -2.30
C GLY A 124 -12.84 -28.35 -3.50
N SER A 125 -12.16 -29.44 -3.85
CA SER A 125 -11.66 -29.64 -5.22
C SER A 125 -12.29 -30.89 -5.81
N THR A 126 -12.83 -30.73 -7.02
CA THR A 126 -13.38 -31.74 -7.95
C THR A 126 -14.78 -32.26 -7.56
N SER A 127 -15.84 -32.18 -8.36
CA SER A 127 -15.96 -32.08 -9.82
C SER A 127 -17.33 -31.49 -10.18
N ASP A 128 -17.33 -30.42 -10.97
CA ASP A 128 -18.50 -29.96 -11.72
C ASP A 128 -18.14 -30.18 -13.20
N VAL A 129 -18.73 -31.21 -13.81
CA VAL A 129 -18.76 -31.36 -15.27
C VAL A 129 -20.21 -31.40 -15.67
N ALA A 130 -20.82 -30.21 -15.72
CA ALA A 130 -21.99 -29.96 -16.52
C ALA A 130 -21.59 -30.02 -18.00
N GLN A 131 -22.02 -31.06 -18.71
CA GLN A 131 -22.13 -31.06 -20.16
C GLN A 131 -23.59 -31.22 -20.53
N ALA A 132 -24.13 -30.15 -21.10
CA ALA A 132 -25.46 -30.04 -21.65
C ALA A 132 -25.56 -30.65 -23.05
N ASP A 133 -26.77 -31.11 -23.37
CA ASP A 133 -27.43 -31.15 -24.68
C ASP A 133 -26.69 -31.69 -25.91
N GLU A 134 -27.16 -32.82 -26.42
CA GLU A 134 -27.71 -32.85 -27.79
C GLU A 134 -28.70 -34.02 -27.96
N GLU A 135 -30.00 -33.72 -27.89
CA GLU A 135 -31.03 -34.52 -28.53
C GLU A 135 -30.83 -34.46 -30.06
N ARG A 136 -30.62 -35.62 -30.69
CA ARG A 136 -30.89 -35.80 -32.12
C ARG A 136 -31.66 -37.09 -32.35
N ASP A 137 -32.97 -36.92 -32.31
CA ASP A 137 -33.98 -37.45 -33.22
C ASP A 137 -33.48 -38.51 -34.23
N THR A 138 -33.76 -39.77 -33.94
CA THR A 138 -33.56 -40.88 -34.87
C THR A 138 -34.87 -41.14 -35.62
N VAL A 139 -35.01 -40.49 -36.78
CA VAL A 139 -35.99 -40.85 -37.80
C VAL A 139 -35.26 -41.36 -39.05
N LYS A 140 -35.71 -42.55 -39.51
CA LYS A 140 -35.72 -43.11 -40.88
C LYS A 140 -34.96 -44.46 -41.02
N THR A 141 -35.65 -45.61 -40.89
CA THR A 141 -36.31 -46.45 -41.94
C THR A 141 -35.31 -47.19 -42.84
N PRO A 142 -35.54 -48.48 -43.13
CA PRO A 142 -36.21 -48.86 -44.38
C PRO A 142 -37.59 -49.51 -44.19
#